data_AF-A0A0S2SD38-F1
#
_entry.id   AF-A0A0S2SD38-F1
#
_cell.length_a   1.000
_cell.length_b   1.000
_cell.length_c   1.000
_cell.angle_alpha   90.00
_cell.angle_beta   90.00
_cell.angle_gamma   90.00
#
_symmetry.space_group_name_H-M   'P 1'
#
loop_
_entity.id
_entity.type
_entity.pdbx_description
1 polymer ?
#
loop_
_entity_poly.entity_id
_entity_poly.type
_entity_poly.pdbx_seq_one_letter_code
_entity_poly.pdbx_strand_id
1 'polypeptide(L)'
;MRKIRKAYLSPADLDYVRAAKLHLSQLLLERGWNAKHLAALSHIPASTISRWLSPEREEFMSLADAAVLSRLLRLPLAELFPPEPWPHEGGRLDPALRQLHTLPPEHLYWLLGLYHQARKLFQP
;
A
#
# COMPACT_ATOMS: atom_id res chain seq x y z
N MET A 1 18.99 19.95 16.15
CA MET A 1 17.53 19.89 15.90
C MET A 1 16.90 18.96 16.91
N ARG A 2 15.96 19.47 17.72
CA ARG A 2 15.26 18.72 18.76
C ARG A 2 14.35 17.71 18.05
N LYS A 3 14.61 16.40 18.18
CA LYS A 3 13.71 15.34 17.68
C LYS A 3 12.36 15.55 18.37
N ILE A 4 11.40 16.13 17.66
CA ILE A 4 10.01 16.09 18.08
C ILE A 4 9.64 14.62 17.97
N ARG A 5 9.64 13.92 19.12
CA ARG A 5 9.06 12.57 19.20
C ARG A 5 7.64 12.70 18.68
N LYS A 6 7.28 11.86 17.71
CA LYS A 6 5.94 11.82 17.11
C LYS A 6 4.95 11.32 18.16
N ALA A 7 4.57 12.21 19.08
CA ALA A 7 3.77 11.90 20.27
C ALA A 7 2.36 11.40 19.94
N TYR A 8 1.94 11.56 18.68
CA TYR A 8 0.67 11.07 18.16
C TYR A 8 0.71 9.59 17.72
N LEU A 9 1.88 8.95 17.67
CA LEU A 9 1.98 7.54 17.29
C LEU A 9 1.68 6.63 18.48
N SER A 10 0.73 5.73 18.29
CA SER A 10 0.45 4.64 19.21
C SER A 10 1.49 3.50 19.06
N PRO A 11 1.59 2.58 20.04
CA PRO A 11 2.40 1.37 19.90
C PRO A 11 2.04 0.55 18.65
N ALA A 12 0.75 0.45 18.32
CA ALA A 12 0.28 -0.28 17.14
C ALA A 12 0.78 0.35 15.83
N ASP A 13 0.85 1.68 15.75
CA ASP A 13 1.39 2.38 14.57
C ASP A 13 2.89 2.08 14.39
N LEU A 14 3.64 2.05 15.49
CA LEU A 14 5.06 1.71 15.48
C LEU A 14 5.29 0.25 15.09
N ASP A 15 4.45 -0.66 15.57
CA ASP A 15 4.51 -2.07 15.21
C ASP A 15 4.17 -2.30 13.74
N TYR A 16 3.22 -1.57 13.18
CA TYR A 16 2.95 -1.59 11.74
C TYR A 16 4.16 -1.11 10.92
N VAL A 17 4.84 -0.04 11.35
CA VAL A 17 6.07 0.42 10.68
C VAL A 17 7.16 -0.67 10.74
N ARG A 18 7.33 -1.36 11.87
CA ARG A 18 8.28 -2.48 11.97
C ARG A 18 7.90 -3.62 11.04
N ALA A 19 6.62 -3.98 10.97
CA ALA A 19 6.12 -4.98 10.04
C ALA A 19 6.39 -4.58 8.58
N ALA A 20 6.19 -3.32 8.23
CA ALA A 20 6.47 -2.80 6.89
C ALA A 20 7.95 -2.90 6.51
N LYS A 21 8.86 -2.64 7.45
CA LYS A 21 10.30 -2.81 7.24
C LYS A 21 10.68 -4.26 7.00
N LEU A 22 10.11 -5.17 7.78
CA LEU A 22 10.34 -6.60 7.63
C LEU A 22 9.81 -7.11 6.29
N HIS A 23 8.58 -6.72 5.93
CA HIS A 23 7.94 -7.05 4.65
C HIS A 23 8.78 -6.61 3.45
N LEU A 24 9.25 -5.36 3.45
CA LEU A 24 10.14 -4.87 2.40
C LEU A 24 11.46 -5.66 2.35
N SER A 25 12.03 -6.00 3.51
CA SER A 25 13.25 -6.81 3.57
C SER A 25 13.04 -8.19 2.96
N GLN A 26 11.89 -8.81 3.21
CA GLN A 26 11.49 -10.09 2.62
C GLN A 26 11.29 -9.97 1.09
N LEU A 27 10.56 -8.95 0.62
CA LEU A 27 10.37 -8.70 -0.82
C LEU A 27 11.68 -8.53 -1.59
N LEU A 28 12.69 -7.92 -0.96
CA LEU A 28 14.02 -7.78 -1.53
C LEU A 28 14.75 -9.13 -1.51
N LEU A 29 14.69 -9.87 -0.40
CA LEU A 29 15.32 -11.19 -0.25
C LEU A 29 14.78 -12.20 -1.28
N GLU A 30 13.46 -12.24 -1.50
CA GLU A 30 12.80 -13.09 -2.51
C GLU A 30 13.30 -12.83 -3.92
N ARG A 31 13.70 -11.59 -4.21
CA ARG A 31 14.30 -11.17 -5.50
C ARG A 31 15.81 -11.36 -5.54
N GLY A 32 16.43 -11.84 -4.45
CA GLY A 32 17.88 -11.93 -4.31
C GLY A 32 18.57 -10.56 -4.19
N TRP A 33 17.83 -9.51 -3.84
CA TRP A 33 18.33 -8.14 -3.76
C TRP A 33 18.74 -7.81 -2.32
N ASN A 34 19.76 -6.96 -2.21
CA ASN A 34 20.17 -6.36 -0.95
C ASN A 34 20.19 -4.83 -1.08
N ALA A 35 20.47 -4.12 0.02
CA ALA A 35 20.50 -2.66 0.02
C ALA A 35 21.45 -2.05 -1.03
N LYS A 36 22.56 -2.71 -1.35
CA LYS A 36 23.51 -2.24 -2.38
C LYS A 36 22.93 -2.38 -3.79
N HIS A 37 22.31 -3.51 -4.11
CA HIS A 37 21.63 -3.71 -5.38
C HIS A 37 20.52 -2.70 -5.57
N LEU A 38 19.69 -2.50 -4.54
CA LEU A 38 18.60 -1.55 -4.60
C LEU A 38 19.11 -0.12 -4.76
N ALA A 39 20.21 0.24 -4.09
CA ALA A 39 20.83 1.55 -4.24
C ALA A 39 21.33 1.81 -5.67
N ALA A 40 21.96 0.80 -6.29
CA ALA A 40 22.46 0.91 -7.65
C ALA A 40 21.34 1.13 -8.68
N LEU A 41 20.17 0.51 -8.46
CA LEU A 41 19.03 0.60 -9.38
C LEU A 41 18.14 1.84 -9.16
N SER A 42 17.96 2.25 -7.90
CA SER A 42 17.06 3.35 -7.53
C SER A 42 17.74 4.71 -7.45
N HIS A 43 19.07 4.75 -7.48
CA HIS A 43 19.90 5.91 -7.12
C HIS A 43 19.70 6.44 -5.69
N ILE A 44 18.96 5.71 -4.85
CA ILE A 44 18.81 6.01 -3.43
C ILE A 44 20.07 5.53 -2.71
N PRO A 45 20.69 6.34 -1.83
CA PRO A 45 21.90 5.92 -1.13
C PRO A 45 21.68 4.63 -0.32
N ALA A 46 22.64 3.70 -0.40
CA ALA A 46 22.57 2.43 0.36
C ALA A 46 22.46 2.66 1.87
N SER A 47 23.05 3.74 2.40
CA SER A 47 22.93 4.13 3.80
C SER A 47 21.49 4.54 4.19
N THR A 48 20.76 5.14 3.26
CA THR A 48 19.35 5.48 3.42
C THR A 48 18.49 4.22 3.42
N ILE A 49 18.71 3.31 2.47
CA ILE A 49 17.99 2.03 2.40
C ILE A 49 18.26 1.19 3.66
N SER A 50 19.53 1.05 4.09
CA SER A 50 19.87 0.34 5.32
C SER A 50 19.22 0.95 6.56
N ARG A 51 19.02 2.27 6.57
CA ARG A 51 18.31 2.95 7.67
C ARG A 51 16.83 2.60 7.67
N TRP A 52 16.19 2.51 6.51
CA TRP A 52 14.80 2.08 6.38
C TRP A 52 14.61 0.65 6.86
N LEU A 53 15.49 -0.27 6.45
CA LEU A 53 15.39 -1.69 6.81
C LEU A 53 15.81 -1.98 8.26
N SER A 54 16.41 -1.03 8.96
CA SER A 54 16.82 -1.20 10.36
C SER A 54 15.61 -1.19 11.31
N PRO A 55 15.46 -2.21 12.19
CA PRO A 55 14.38 -2.27 13.17
C PRO A 55 14.55 -1.26 14.31
N GLU A 56 15.78 -0.85 14.60
CA GLU A 56 16.14 0.09 15.68
C GLU A 56 15.78 1.55 15.34
N ARG A 57 15.55 1.85 14.07
CA ARG A 57 15.21 3.19 13.60
C ARG A 57 13.69 3.33 13.60
N GLU A 58 13.16 4.38 14.22
CA GLU A 58 11.73 4.71 14.11
C GLU A 58 11.37 5.26 12.72
N GLU A 59 12.33 5.86 12.02
CA GLU A 59 12.13 6.43 10.69
C GLU A 59 12.02 5.33 9.63
N PHE A 60 11.10 5.54 8.70
CA PHE A 60 10.96 4.73 7.48
C PHE A 60 11.06 5.62 6.24
N MET A 61 10.78 5.05 5.06
CA MET A 61 10.87 5.77 3.79
C MET A 61 9.78 6.83 3.64
N SER A 62 10.01 7.84 2.81
CA SER A 62 8.96 8.78 2.42
C SER A 62 8.03 8.16 1.37
N LEU A 63 6.87 8.78 1.14
CA LEU A 63 5.97 8.36 0.07
C LEU A 63 6.61 8.50 -1.32
N ALA A 64 7.44 9.52 -1.54
CA ALA A 64 8.17 9.70 -2.79
C ALA A 64 9.14 8.54 -3.05
N ASP A 65 9.86 8.11 -2.01
CA ASP A 65 10.75 6.95 -2.08
C ASP A 65 9.97 5.67 -2.37
N ALA A 66 8.81 5.48 -1.71
CA ALA A 66 7.94 4.34 -1.95
C ALA A 66 7.44 4.30 -3.41
N ALA A 67 7.08 5.45 -4.00
CA ALA A 67 6.69 5.54 -5.40
C ALA A 67 7.84 5.20 -6.37
N VAL A 68 9.08 5.56 -6.03
CA VAL A 68 10.27 5.13 -6.79
C VAL A 68 10.43 3.61 -6.71
N LEU A 69 10.34 3.02 -5.51
CA LEU A 69 10.48 1.58 -5.32
C LEU A 69 9.35 0.79 -5.99
N SER A 70 8.12 1.29 -5.96
CA SER A 70 6.96 0.66 -6.60
C SER A 70 7.18 0.52 -8.11
N ARG A 71 7.63 1.59 -8.77
CA ARG A 71 7.98 1.56 -10.20
C ARG A 71 9.15 0.62 -10.47
N LEU A 72 10.19 0.66 -9.63
CA LEU A 72 11.38 -0.18 -9.81
C LEU A 72 11.07 -1.67 -9.66
N LEU A 73 10.28 -2.04 -8.64
CA LEU A 73 9.91 -3.42 -8.33
C LEU A 73 8.77 -3.93 -9.20
N ARG A 74 8.14 -3.05 -9.99
CA ARG A 74 6.93 -3.31 -10.80
C ARG A 74 5.79 -3.89 -9.96
N LEU A 75 5.63 -3.33 -8.76
CA LEU A 75 4.57 -3.71 -7.82
C LEU A 75 3.65 -2.52 -7.58
N PRO A 76 2.33 -2.74 -7.39
CA PRO A 76 1.45 -1.72 -6.84
C PRO A 76 2.00 -1.15 -5.53
N LEU A 77 1.80 0.14 -5.30
CA LEU A 77 2.31 0.82 -4.10
C LEU A 77 1.82 0.13 -2.80
N ALA A 78 0.57 -0.34 -2.79
CA ALA A 78 -0.01 -1.06 -1.66
C ALA A 78 0.72 -2.36 -1.32
N GLU A 79 1.29 -3.05 -2.31
CA GLU A 79 2.00 -4.31 -2.10
C GLU A 79 3.40 -4.13 -1.50
N LEU A 80 3.93 -2.91 -1.48
CA LEU A 80 5.17 -2.60 -0.76
C LEU A 80 5.00 -2.61 0.76
N PHE A 81 3.76 -2.64 1.24
CA PHE A 81 3.43 -2.61 2.66
C PHE A 81 2.61 -3.86 3.02
N PRO A 82 2.70 -4.34 4.27
CA PRO A 82 1.86 -5.42 4.74
C PRO A 82 0.39 -4.98 4.78
N PRO A 83 -0.56 -5.91 4.81
CA PRO A 83 -1.97 -5.58 4.96
C PRO A 83 -2.20 -4.72 6.20
N GLU A 84 -3.03 -3.69 6.05
CA GLU A 84 -3.36 -2.79 7.15
C GLU A 84 -4.11 -3.55 8.26
N PRO A 85 -3.65 -3.50 9.52
CA PRO A 85 -4.25 -4.27 10.60
C PRO A 85 -5.52 -3.62 11.16
N TRP A 86 -5.76 -2.33 10.86
CA TRP A 86 -6.97 -1.62 11.29
C TRP A 86 -8.12 -1.85 10.31
N PRO A 87 -9.36 -1.95 10.81
CA PRO A 87 -10.53 -2.10 9.96
C PRO A 87 -10.74 -0.82 9.15
N HIS A 88 -10.68 -0.94 7.83
CA HIS A 88 -11.20 0.08 6.93
C HIS A 88 -12.72 -0.01 6.91
N GLU A 89 -13.41 0.96 7.52
CA GLU A 89 -14.87 1.07 7.38
C GLU A 89 -15.30 1.30 5.92
N GLY A 90 -14.39 1.76 5.04
CA GLY A 90 -14.67 2.02 3.62
C GLY A 90 -13.93 1.15 2.59
N GLY A 91 -13.17 0.13 3.02
CA GLY A 91 -12.18 -0.55 2.16
C GLY A 91 -12.45 -2.00 1.80
N ARG A 92 -13.38 -2.69 2.49
CA ARG A 92 -13.98 -3.87 1.86
C ARG A 92 -14.84 -3.32 0.73
N LEU A 93 -14.54 -3.68 -0.53
CA LEU A 93 -15.58 -3.72 -1.55
C LEU A 93 -16.81 -4.28 -0.87
N ASP A 94 -17.87 -3.48 -0.83
CA ASP A 94 -19.17 -3.88 -0.32
C ASP A 94 -19.41 -5.32 -0.79
N PRO A 95 -19.85 -6.26 0.06
CA PRO A 95 -20.22 -7.59 -0.38
C PRO A 95 -21.01 -7.59 -1.71
N ALA A 96 -21.82 -6.55 -1.95
CA ALA A 96 -22.49 -6.30 -3.23
C ALA A 96 -21.52 -6.07 -4.42
N LEU A 97 -20.47 -5.27 -4.26
CA LEU A 97 -19.45 -5.04 -5.30
C LEU A 97 -18.64 -6.32 -5.59
N ARG A 98 -18.36 -7.15 -4.57
CA ARG A 98 -17.71 -8.45 -4.80
C ARG A 98 -18.60 -9.38 -5.62
N GLN A 99 -19.91 -9.40 -5.34
CA GLN A 99 -20.88 -10.16 -6.13
C GLN A 99 -20.96 -9.64 -7.57
N LEU A 100 -20.92 -8.32 -7.79
CA LEU A 100 -20.93 -7.74 -9.13
C LEU A 100 -19.74 -8.20 -9.98
N HIS A 101 -18.55 -8.38 -9.37
CA HIS A 101 -17.38 -8.91 -10.08
C HIS A 101 -17.50 -10.40 -10.47
N THR A 102 -18.40 -11.15 -9.85
CA THR A 102 -18.67 -12.56 -10.20
C THR A 102 -19.74 -12.74 -11.27
N LEU A 103 -20.43 -11.66 -11.64
CA LEU A 103 -21.48 -11.73 -12.65
C LEU A 103 -20.88 -11.78 -14.06
N PRO A 104 -21.51 -12.53 -14.99
CA PRO A 104 -21.21 -12.42 -16.40
C PRO A 104 -21.38 -10.96 -16.90
N PRO A 105 -20.53 -10.49 -17.84
CA PRO A 105 -20.56 -9.12 -18.33
C PRO A 105 -21.94 -8.65 -18.79
N GLU A 106 -22.71 -9.51 -19.45
CA GLU A 106 -24.06 -9.23 -19.93
C GLU A 106 -25.03 -8.82 -18.81
N HIS A 107 -24.92 -9.43 -17.62
CA HIS A 107 -25.75 -9.10 -16.46
C HIS A 107 -25.32 -7.77 -15.84
N LEU A 108 -24.03 -7.46 -15.86
CA LEU A 108 -23.52 -6.18 -15.39
C LEU A 108 -23.99 -5.03 -16.29
N TYR A 109 -23.96 -5.21 -17.62
CA TYR A 109 -24.49 -4.22 -18.57
C TYR A 109 -25.98 -3.96 -18.37
N TRP A 110 -26.76 -5.03 -18.13
CA TRP A 110 -28.19 -4.90 -17.85
C TRP A 110 -28.47 -4.12 -16.56
N LEU A 111 -27.76 -4.43 -15.47
CA LEU A 111 -27.89 -3.73 -14.18
C LEU A 111 -27.52 -2.24 -14.31
N LEU A 112 -26.46 -1.91 -15.05
CA LEU A 112 -26.06 -0.52 -15.30
C LEU A 112 -27.10 0.23 -16.14
N GLY A 113 -27.71 -0.44 -17.13
CA GLY A 113 -28.80 0.11 -17.93
C GLY A 113 -30.03 0.44 -17.09
N LEU A 114 -30.44 -0.48 -16.21
CA LEU A 114 -31.54 -0.28 -15.26
C LEU A 114 -31.27 0.87 -14.30
N TYR A 115 -30.07 0.93 -13.73
CA TYR A 115 -29.68 2.03 -12.85
C TYR A 115 -29.78 3.38 -13.57
N HIS A 116 -29.29 3.45 -14.82
CA HIS A 116 -29.34 4.68 -15.60
C HIS A 116 -30.78 5.13 -15.91
N GLN A 117 -31.68 4.19 -16.19
CA GLN A 117 -33.11 4.48 -16.40
C GLN A 117 -33.80 4.91 -15.11
N ALA A 118 -33.58 4.18 -14.00
CA ALA A 118 -34.13 4.53 -12.71
C ALA A 118 -33.68 5.93 -12.27
N ARG A 119 -32.41 6.28 -12.47
CA ARG A 119 -31.89 7.60 -12.09
C ARG A 119 -32.58 8.74 -12.85
N LYS A 120 -32.98 8.53 -14.11
CA LYS A 120 -33.75 9.52 -14.90
C LYS A 120 -35.19 9.69 -14.39
N LEU A 121 -35.76 8.67 -13.75
CA LEU A 121 -37.11 8.72 -13.21
C LEU A 121 -37.17 9.35 -11.82
N PHE A 122 -36.06 9.32 -11.07
CA PHE A 122 -35.99 9.75 -9.67
C PHE A 122 -35.09 10.98 -9.43
N GLN A 123 -34.58 11.63 -10.47
CA GLN A 123 -34.00 12.97 -10.39
C GLN A 123 -34.92 13.93 -11.17
N PRO A 124 -35.54 14.94 -10.52
CA PRO A 124 -36.33 15.95 -11.22
C PRO A 124 -35.49 16.84 -12.14
#